data_AF-A0A645AI91-F1
#
_entry.id   AF-A0A645AI91-F1
#
_cell.length_a   1.000
_cell.length_b   1.000
_cell.length_c   1.000
_cell.angle_alpha   90.00
_cell.angle_beta   90.00
_cell.angle_gamma   90.00
#
_symmetry.space_group_name_H-M   'P 1'
#
loop_
_entity.id
_entity.type
_entity.pdbx_description
1 polymer ?
#
loop_
_entity_poly.entity_id
_entity_poly.type
_entity_poly.pdbx_seq_one_letter_code
_entity_poly.pdbx_strand_id
1 'polypeptide(L)'
;MKDFRNFQRKHSISKNENKYGIPQGTAISAVFANVYSIEFDVCMKNLADQYLGMYRRYSDDFILVIPKKQISSVVSQTQIEAIEKRVRALAEENEIEIQETKTGLFYYSDNRITNLKEKKVSHIDYLGFVFDGTRVRMRGKSPYKFYRKAYKLIDSSKKVRERKNIEEFPYRKMIYSLYTDLGINRGDFGNFIAYAQRAQDTFDQLSPNTENLMMQQIKNRKKNLEKRLGIKIHTQV
;
A
#
# COMPACT_ATOMS: atom_id res chain seq x y z
N MET A 1 -4.06 -25.80 -0.78
CA MET A 1 -4.58 -26.55 -1.95
C MET A 1 -5.99 -27.07 -1.76
N LYS A 2 -6.36 -27.74 -0.64
CA LYS A 2 -7.76 -28.16 -0.38
C LYS A 2 -8.76 -27.00 -0.44
N ASP A 3 -8.44 -25.86 0.19
CA ASP A 3 -9.34 -24.70 0.20
C ASP A 3 -9.54 -24.08 -1.19
N PHE A 4 -8.48 -24.01 -2.01
CA PHE A 4 -8.57 -23.50 -3.38
C PHE A 4 -9.39 -24.43 -4.29
N ARG A 5 -9.22 -25.75 -4.16
CA ARG A 5 -10.04 -26.73 -4.88
C ARG A 5 -11.51 -26.68 -4.44
N ASN A 6 -11.76 -26.49 -3.14
CA ASN A 6 -13.13 -26.30 -2.64
C ASN A 6 -13.74 -24.98 -3.11
N PHE A 7 -12.94 -23.91 -3.22
CA PHE A 7 -13.36 -22.62 -3.78
C PHE A 7 -13.74 -22.76 -5.25
N GLN A 8 -12.90 -23.39 -6.08
CA GLN A 8 -13.21 -23.64 -7.50
C GLN A 8 -14.46 -24.51 -7.70
N ARG A 9 -14.71 -25.47 -6.79
CA ARG A 9 -15.96 -26.28 -6.82
C ARG A 9 -17.20 -25.48 -6.45
N LYS A 10 -17.09 -24.49 -5.58
CA LYS A 10 -18.20 -23.61 -5.17
C LYS A 10 -18.44 -22.45 -6.12
N HIS A 11 -17.40 -22.01 -6.84
CA HIS A 11 -17.43 -20.88 -7.76
C HIS A 11 -17.03 -21.36 -9.16
N SER A 12 -18.04 -21.83 -9.90
CA SER A 12 -17.90 -22.20 -11.31
C SER A 12 -17.43 -20.99 -12.12
N ILE A 13 -16.56 -21.25 -13.11
CA ILE A 13 -16.11 -20.23 -14.05
C ILE A 13 -17.33 -19.79 -14.87
N SER A 14 -17.76 -18.54 -14.72
CA SER A 14 -18.78 -17.93 -15.56
C SER A 14 -18.13 -17.15 -16.70
N LYS A 15 -18.68 -17.29 -17.90
CA LYS A 15 -18.31 -16.43 -19.02
C LYS A 15 -18.84 -15.02 -18.76
N ASN A 16 -18.03 -14.01 -19.06
CA ASN A 16 -18.51 -12.63 -19.08
C ASN A 16 -19.33 -12.42 -20.35
N GLU A 17 -20.64 -12.19 -20.22
CA GLU A 17 -21.53 -11.90 -21.34
C GLU A 17 -21.54 -10.41 -21.73
N ASN A 18 -20.87 -9.56 -20.94
CA ASN A 18 -20.72 -8.15 -21.27
C ASN A 18 -19.75 -7.97 -22.44
N LYS A 19 -19.98 -6.93 -23.24
CA LYS A 19 -19.08 -6.52 -24.33
C LYS A 19 -17.80 -5.81 -23.83
N TYR A 20 -17.67 -5.63 -22.53
CA TYR A 20 -16.57 -4.94 -21.86
C TYR A 20 -16.01 -5.78 -20.73
N GLY A 21 -14.79 -5.45 -20.29
CA GLY A 21 -14.09 -6.13 -19.21
C GLY A 21 -12.91 -6.97 -19.72
N ILE A 22 -11.75 -6.75 -19.11
CA ILE A 22 -10.52 -7.45 -19.48
C ILE A 22 -10.35 -8.65 -18.53
N PRO A 23 -10.05 -9.86 -19.03
CA PRO A 23 -9.81 -11.03 -18.19
C PRO A 23 -8.74 -10.77 -17.12
N GLN A 24 -9.06 -10.98 -15.84
CA GLN A 24 -8.09 -10.75 -14.77
C GLN A 24 -7.06 -11.90 -14.70
N GLY A 25 -5.80 -11.55 -14.46
CA GLY A 25 -4.72 -12.53 -14.25
C GLY A 25 -3.86 -12.84 -15.48
N THR A 26 -4.12 -12.22 -16.63
CA THR A 26 -3.20 -12.27 -17.78
C THR A 26 -2.22 -11.09 -17.74
N ALA A 27 -1.01 -11.28 -18.26
CA ALA A 27 -0.01 -10.21 -18.29
C ALA A 27 -0.45 -9.03 -19.19
N ILE A 28 -1.15 -9.32 -20.29
CA ILE A 28 -1.61 -8.29 -21.22
C ILE A 28 -2.71 -7.40 -20.61
N SER A 29 -3.46 -7.92 -19.64
CA SER A 29 -4.55 -7.16 -19.01
C SER A 29 -4.07 -5.90 -18.30
N ALA A 30 -2.89 -5.95 -17.68
CA ALA A 30 -2.31 -4.79 -17.02
C ALA A 30 -1.90 -3.69 -18.03
N VAL A 31 -1.47 -4.10 -19.22
CA VAL A 31 -1.15 -3.17 -20.32
C VAL A 31 -2.41 -2.51 -20.84
N PHE A 32 -3.44 -3.30 -21.16
CA PHE A 32 -4.71 -2.78 -21.66
C PHE A 32 -5.40 -1.83 -20.68
N ALA A 33 -5.39 -2.15 -19.38
CA ALA A 33 -5.94 -1.25 -18.36
C ALA A 33 -5.20 0.11 -18.35
N ASN A 34 -3.87 0.10 -18.48
CA ASN A 34 -3.11 1.35 -18.55
C ASN A 34 -3.36 2.14 -19.83
N VAL A 35 -3.45 1.45 -20.98
CA VAL A 35 -3.76 2.10 -22.27
C VAL A 35 -5.14 2.73 -22.25
N TYR A 36 -6.13 2.03 -21.70
CA TYR A 36 -7.49 2.53 -21.57
C TYR A 36 -7.56 3.85 -20.79
N SER A 37 -6.77 4.01 -19.73
CA SER A 37 -6.78 5.21 -18.90
C SER A 37 -5.95 6.39 -19.44
N ILE A 38 -5.31 6.30 -20.61
CA ILE A 38 -4.41 7.35 -21.12
C ILE A 38 -5.14 8.68 -21.32
N GLU A 39 -6.32 8.66 -21.96
CA GLU A 39 -7.09 9.88 -22.23
C GLU A 39 -7.54 10.56 -20.92
N PHE A 40 -8.02 9.76 -19.97
CA PHE A 40 -8.32 10.23 -18.62
C PHE A 40 -7.09 10.84 -17.92
N ASP A 41 -5.92 10.19 -18.02
CA ASP A 41 -4.68 10.71 -17.44
C ASP A 41 -4.27 12.05 -18.03
N VAL A 42 -4.43 12.24 -19.35
CA VAL A 42 -4.18 13.52 -20.02
C VAL A 42 -5.14 14.60 -19.50
N CYS A 43 -6.43 14.30 -19.42
CA CYS A 43 -7.43 15.23 -18.88
C CYS A 43 -7.14 15.61 -17.42
N MET A 44 -6.80 14.64 -16.58
CA MET A 44 -6.46 14.86 -15.17
C MET A 44 -5.16 15.65 -15.01
N LYS A 45 -4.16 15.42 -15.86
CA LYS A 45 -2.92 16.19 -15.87
C LYS A 45 -3.19 17.65 -16.25
N ASN A 46 -3.98 17.88 -17.30
CA ASN A 46 -4.36 19.23 -17.72
C ASN A 46 -5.12 19.97 -16.62
N LEU A 47 -6.06 19.29 -15.94
CA LEU A 47 -6.77 19.84 -14.79
C LEU A 47 -5.80 20.19 -13.65
N ALA A 48 -4.84 19.32 -13.34
CA ALA A 48 -3.83 19.61 -12.32
C ALA A 48 -3.00 20.86 -12.68
N ASP A 49 -2.57 20.98 -13.94
CA ASP A 49 -1.74 22.08 -14.41
C ASP A 49 -2.43 23.45 -14.32
N GLN A 50 -3.75 23.50 -14.57
CA GLN A 50 -4.56 24.72 -14.40
C GLN A 50 -4.46 25.29 -12.97
N TYR A 51 -4.24 24.44 -11.98
CA TYR A 51 -4.12 24.82 -10.58
C TYR A 51 -2.70 24.65 -10.03
N LEU A 52 -1.69 24.58 -10.91
CA LEU A 52 -0.28 24.35 -10.53
C LEU A 52 -0.12 23.17 -9.55
N GLY A 53 -0.97 22.15 -9.74
CA GLY A 53 -1.06 20.96 -8.92
C GLY A 53 -0.29 19.79 -9.48
N MET A 54 -0.52 18.62 -8.89
CA MET A 54 0.10 17.37 -9.28
C MET A 54 -0.95 16.27 -9.39
N TYR A 55 -0.89 15.54 -10.50
CA TYR A 55 -1.61 14.30 -10.71
C TYR A 55 -0.64 13.11 -10.77
N ARG A 56 -0.99 12.01 -10.09
CA ARG A 56 -0.25 10.73 -10.13
C ARG A 56 -1.24 9.57 -10.10
N ARG A 57 -1.02 8.57 -10.97
CA ARG A 57 -1.78 7.31 -11.00
C ARG A 57 -0.85 6.11 -10.91
N TYR A 58 -1.30 5.07 -10.21
CA TYR A 58 -0.69 3.75 -10.14
C TYR A 58 -1.78 2.68 -10.30
N SER A 59 -1.85 2.07 -11.48
CA SER A 59 -3.00 1.24 -11.87
C SER A 59 -4.32 2.00 -11.65
N ASP A 60 -5.14 1.56 -10.71
CA ASP A 60 -6.49 2.10 -10.48
C ASP A 60 -6.47 3.18 -9.39
N ASP A 61 -5.40 3.26 -8.60
CA ASP A 61 -5.25 4.25 -7.52
C ASP A 61 -4.63 5.53 -8.08
N PHE A 62 -5.35 6.65 -8.04
CA PHE A 62 -4.82 7.97 -8.41
C PHE A 62 -4.96 8.99 -7.28
N ILE A 63 -4.16 10.05 -7.37
CA ILE A 63 -4.20 11.20 -6.47
C ILE A 63 -4.04 12.50 -7.26
N LEU A 64 -4.87 13.49 -6.94
CA LEU A 64 -4.79 14.86 -7.40
C LEU A 64 -4.49 15.76 -6.19
N VAL A 65 -3.41 16.53 -6.26
CA VAL A 65 -2.97 17.43 -5.19
C VAL A 65 -2.95 18.85 -5.73
N ILE A 66 -3.69 19.76 -5.10
CA ILE A 66 -3.76 21.17 -5.50
C ILE A 66 -3.24 22.07 -4.37
N PRO A 67 -2.25 22.95 -4.64
CA PRO A 67 -1.75 23.92 -3.66
C PRO A 67 -2.83 24.92 -3.26
N LYS A 68 -2.94 25.19 -1.95
CA LYS A 68 -3.93 26.13 -1.39
C LYS A 68 -3.91 27.51 -2.01
N LYS A 69 -2.71 28.03 -2.32
CA LYS A 69 -2.53 29.39 -2.86
C LYS A 69 -3.29 29.60 -4.19
N GLN A 70 -3.64 28.52 -4.88
CA GLN A 70 -4.39 28.54 -6.14
C GLN A 70 -5.91 28.50 -5.91
N ILE A 71 -6.37 28.22 -4.69
CA ILE A 71 -7.77 28.16 -4.28
C ILE A 71 -8.05 29.35 -3.34
N SER A 72 -7.81 30.58 -3.81
CA SER A 72 -8.10 31.85 -3.09
C SER A 72 -7.48 31.98 -1.67
N SER A 73 -7.42 33.19 -1.12
CA SER A 73 -6.98 33.41 0.28
C SER A 73 -7.99 32.82 1.29
N VAL A 74 -9.25 32.72 0.88
CA VAL A 74 -10.31 31.97 1.55
C VAL A 74 -10.63 30.80 0.64
N VAL A 75 -10.25 29.59 1.03
CA VAL A 75 -10.64 28.36 0.34
C VAL A 75 -12.17 28.31 0.32
N SER A 76 -12.78 28.74 -0.78
CA SER A 76 -14.23 28.68 -0.88
C SER A 76 -14.58 27.23 -1.16
N GLN A 77 -15.43 26.67 -0.30
CA GLN A 77 -15.98 25.32 -0.44
C GLN A 77 -16.49 25.06 -1.87
N THR A 78 -17.00 26.10 -2.52
CA THR A 78 -17.48 26.11 -3.91
C THR A 78 -16.40 25.77 -4.95
N GLN A 79 -15.15 26.21 -4.79
CA GLN A 79 -14.07 25.89 -5.74
C GLN A 79 -13.64 24.43 -5.61
N ILE A 80 -13.54 23.91 -4.38
CA ILE A 80 -13.24 22.50 -4.14
C ILE A 80 -14.32 21.60 -4.75
N GLU A 81 -15.58 21.95 -4.55
CA GLU A 81 -16.72 21.23 -5.13
C GLU A 81 -16.72 21.29 -6.66
N ALA A 82 -16.38 22.43 -7.25
CA ALA A 82 -16.24 22.56 -8.71
C ALA A 82 -15.13 21.65 -9.26
N ILE A 83 -13.99 21.56 -8.57
CA ILE A 83 -12.89 20.66 -8.96
C ILE A 83 -13.31 19.20 -8.80
N GLU A 84 -13.91 18.80 -7.67
CA GLU A 84 -14.42 17.42 -7.49
C GLU A 84 -15.44 17.07 -8.58
N LYS A 85 -16.37 17.97 -8.87
CA LYS A 85 -17.36 17.78 -9.94
C LYS A 85 -16.69 17.64 -11.31
N ARG A 86 -15.65 18.43 -11.60
CA ARG A 86 -14.91 18.32 -12.86
C ARG A 86 -14.19 16.97 -12.97
N VAL A 87 -13.54 16.50 -11.91
CA VAL A 87 -12.91 15.16 -11.89
C VAL A 87 -13.93 14.07 -12.18
N ARG A 88 -15.12 14.15 -11.58
CA ARG A 88 -16.21 13.18 -11.80
C ARG A 88 -16.73 13.22 -13.23
N ALA A 89 -16.93 14.41 -13.80
CA ALA A 89 -17.32 14.56 -15.20
C ALA A 89 -16.26 13.96 -16.14
N LEU A 90 -14.97 14.21 -15.88
CA LEU A 90 -13.89 13.61 -16.67
C LEU A 90 -13.89 12.08 -16.58
N ALA A 91 -14.16 11.50 -15.41
CA ALA A 91 -14.24 10.06 -15.25
C ALA A 91 -15.44 9.49 -16.03
N GLU A 92 -16.61 10.13 -15.96
CA GLU A 92 -17.80 9.74 -16.72
C GLU A 92 -17.59 9.86 -18.25
N GLU A 93 -16.99 10.97 -18.71
CA GLU A 93 -16.60 11.20 -20.11
C GLU A 93 -15.67 10.09 -20.65
N ASN A 94 -14.88 9.45 -19.78
CA ASN A 94 -13.94 8.39 -20.11
C ASN A 94 -14.45 6.98 -19.71
N GLU A 95 -15.73 6.83 -19.36
CA GLU A 95 -16.34 5.56 -18.94
C GLU A 95 -15.64 4.90 -17.72
N ILE A 96 -15.02 5.70 -16.86
CA ILE A 96 -14.34 5.25 -15.63
C ILE A 96 -15.28 5.43 -14.43
N GLU A 97 -15.57 4.33 -13.74
CA GLU A 97 -16.34 4.35 -12.49
C GLU A 97 -15.44 4.67 -11.29
N ILE A 98 -15.75 5.76 -10.58
CA ILE A 98 -15.05 6.12 -9.33
C ILE A 98 -15.66 5.35 -8.16
N GLN A 99 -14.82 4.59 -7.44
CA GLN A 99 -15.25 3.88 -6.24
C GLN A 99 -15.39 4.83 -5.03
N GLU A 100 -16.62 5.26 -4.72
CA GLU A 100 -16.90 6.22 -3.63
C GLU A 100 -16.32 5.81 -2.27
N THR A 101 -16.42 4.52 -1.92
CA THR A 101 -15.96 4.01 -0.62
C THR A 101 -14.45 4.13 -0.41
N LYS A 102 -13.67 4.29 -1.48
CA LYS A 102 -12.22 4.49 -1.44
C LYS A 102 -11.81 5.93 -1.76
N THR A 103 -12.74 6.75 -2.24
CA THR A 103 -12.45 8.10 -2.70
C THR A 103 -12.56 9.07 -1.53
N GLY A 104 -11.43 9.69 -1.18
CA GLY A 104 -11.36 10.70 -0.13
C GLY A 104 -11.09 12.08 -0.67
N LEU A 105 -11.74 13.09 -0.09
CA LEU A 105 -11.44 14.50 -0.32
C LEU A 105 -10.79 15.06 0.95
N PHE A 106 -9.55 15.52 0.83
CA PHE A 106 -8.71 15.89 1.98
C PHE A 106 -8.24 17.33 1.91
N TYR A 107 -8.14 17.95 3.07
CA TYR A 107 -7.54 19.26 3.26
C TYR A 107 -6.36 19.16 4.22
N TYR A 108 -5.20 19.66 3.80
CA TYR A 108 -3.97 19.66 4.59
C TYR A 108 -3.69 21.06 5.14
N SER A 109 -3.79 21.30 6.45
CA SER A 109 -3.43 22.58 7.09
C SER A 109 -2.75 22.35 8.42
N ASP A 110 -1.80 23.20 8.77
CA ASP A 110 -1.16 23.20 10.10
C ASP A 110 -0.67 21.80 10.50
N ASN A 111 0.00 21.13 9.56
CA ASN A 111 0.49 19.75 9.68
C ASN A 111 -0.57 18.70 10.02
N ARG A 112 -1.82 18.92 9.59
CA ARG A 112 -2.96 18.04 9.86
C ARG A 112 -3.74 17.77 8.58
N ILE A 113 -4.13 16.52 8.38
CA ILE A 113 -5.05 16.10 7.33
C ILE A 113 -6.48 16.07 7.90
N THR A 114 -7.41 16.72 7.21
CA THR A 114 -8.84 16.69 7.51
C THR A 114 -9.58 16.11 6.33
N ASN A 115 -10.45 15.11 6.55
CA ASN A 115 -11.38 14.65 5.52
C ASN A 115 -12.53 15.65 5.43
N LEU A 116 -12.73 16.26 4.27
CA LEU A 116 -13.73 17.31 4.06
C LEU A 116 -15.16 16.78 4.07
N LYS A 117 -15.39 15.54 3.63
CA LYS A 117 -16.71 14.90 3.65
C LYS A 117 -17.14 14.56 5.07
N GLU A 118 -16.22 14.02 5.86
CA GLU A 118 -16.49 13.61 7.24
C GLU A 118 -16.24 14.72 8.29
N LYS A 119 -15.65 15.84 7.87
CA LYS A 119 -15.27 16.98 8.72
C LYS A 119 -14.45 16.59 9.96
N LYS A 120 -13.57 15.60 9.82
CA LYS A 120 -12.77 15.05 10.92
C LYS A 120 -11.30 14.87 10.55
N VAL A 121 -10.43 14.82 11.56
CA VAL A 121 -9.02 14.47 11.38
C VAL A 121 -8.91 13.12 10.71
N SER A 122 -8.03 13.04 9.73
CA SER A 122 -7.83 11.84 8.95
C SER A 122 -6.36 11.68 8.58
N HIS A 123 -6.13 10.81 7.60
CA HIS A 123 -4.83 10.53 6.99
C HIS A 123 -5.04 10.20 5.52
N ILE A 124 -3.97 10.33 4.74
CA ILE A 124 -3.93 9.90 3.34
C ILE A 124 -3.31 8.51 3.29
N ASP A 125 -4.02 7.59 2.64
CA ASP A 125 -3.59 6.22 2.38
C ASP A 125 -3.23 6.08 0.89
N TYR A 126 -1.93 5.97 0.55
CA TYR A 126 -1.50 5.90 -0.85
C TYR A 126 -0.31 4.95 -1.01
N LEU A 127 -0.41 4.03 -1.98
CA LEU A 127 0.63 3.05 -2.34
C LEU A 127 1.25 2.27 -1.17
N GLY A 128 0.44 1.96 -0.16
CA GLY A 128 0.89 1.20 1.01
C GLY A 128 1.55 2.03 2.11
N PHE A 129 1.50 3.35 2.01
CA PHE A 129 1.90 4.30 3.05
C PHE A 129 0.70 5.08 3.58
N VAL A 130 0.86 5.59 4.80
CA VAL A 130 -0.11 6.40 5.51
C VAL A 130 0.57 7.69 5.94
N PHE A 131 -0.01 8.83 5.58
CA PHE A 131 0.44 10.16 5.99
C PHE A 131 -0.65 10.87 6.78
N ASP A 132 -0.37 11.25 8.03
CA ASP A 132 -1.35 11.92 8.92
C ASP A 132 -1.16 13.45 9.01
N GLY A 133 -0.23 14.00 8.24
CA GLY A 133 0.08 15.42 8.21
C GLY A 133 1.45 15.77 8.79
N THR A 134 1.99 14.89 9.65
CA THR A 134 3.36 14.99 10.19
C THR A 134 4.16 13.71 10.00
N ARG A 135 3.51 12.55 10.12
CA ARG A 135 4.18 11.25 10.12
C ARG A 135 3.87 10.45 8.88
N VAL A 136 4.89 9.76 8.36
CA VAL A 136 4.73 8.74 7.32
C VAL A 136 4.99 7.37 7.92
N ARG A 137 4.09 6.42 7.67
CA ARG A 137 4.23 5.02 8.12
C ARG A 137 3.78 4.07 7.03
N MET A 138 4.25 2.82 7.05
CA MET A 138 3.63 1.77 6.22
C MET A 138 2.19 1.51 6.70
N ARG A 139 1.30 1.19 5.77
CA ARG A 139 -0.07 0.74 6.07
C ARG A 139 -0.01 -0.43 7.03
N GLY A 140 -0.78 -0.38 8.13
CA GLY A 140 -0.70 -1.36 9.23
C GLY A 140 -0.86 -2.83 8.81
N LYS A 141 -1.55 -3.09 7.70
CA LYS A 141 -1.68 -4.41 7.09
C LYS A 141 -0.33 -5.03 6.69
N SER A 142 0.67 -4.21 6.33
CA SER A 142 2.00 -4.64 5.91
C SER A 142 2.80 -5.26 7.07
N PRO A 143 3.11 -4.55 8.18
CA PRO A 143 3.79 -5.16 9.33
C PRO A 143 2.94 -6.28 9.96
N TYR A 144 1.61 -6.17 9.97
CA TYR A 144 0.75 -7.27 10.42
C TYR A 144 0.98 -8.55 9.61
N LYS A 145 0.97 -8.46 8.27
CA LYS A 145 1.23 -9.62 7.39
C LYS A 145 2.64 -10.18 7.59
N PHE A 146 3.63 -9.31 7.80
CA PHE A 146 5.01 -9.72 8.10
C PHE A 146 5.06 -10.63 9.34
N TYR A 147 4.56 -10.16 10.49
CA TYR A 147 4.53 -10.95 11.73
C TYR A 147 3.67 -12.20 11.61
N ARG A 148 2.48 -12.09 11.02
CA ARG A 148 1.57 -13.23 10.83
C ARG A 148 2.21 -14.35 10.03
N LYS A 149 2.92 -14.03 8.93
CA LYS A 149 3.63 -15.03 8.12
C LYS A 149 4.82 -15.62 8.87
N ALA A 150 5.58 -14.80 9.60
CA ALA A 150 6.69 -15.25 10.42
C ALA A 150 6.22 -16.28 11.48
N TYR A 151 5.18 -15.93 12.24
CA TYR A 151 4.64 -16.81 13.29
C TYR A 151 4.09 -18.11 12.72
N LYS A 152 3.37 -18.05 11.60
CA LYS A 152 2.87 -19.25 10.93
C LYS A 152 4.02 -20.19 10.53
N LEU A 153 5.13 -19.66 10.03
CA LEU A 153 6.30 -20.45 9.66
C LEU A 153 6.99 -21.04 10.89
N ILE A 154 7.16 -20.25 11.95
CA ILE A 154 7.74 -20.71 13.23
C ILE A 154 6.90 -21.82 13.85
N ASP A 155 5.57 -21.66 13.90
CA ASP A 155 4.67 -22.66 14.46
C ASP A 155 4.68 -23.95 13.63
N SER A 156 4.78 -23.81 12.30
CA SER A 156 4.91 -24.95 11.40
C SER A 156 6.26 -25.66 11.59
N SER A 157 7.33 -24.92 11.83
CA SER A 157 8.63 -25.47 12.20
C SER A 157 8.55 -26.28 13.50
N LYS A 158 7.94 -25.73 14.56
CA LYS A 158 7.78 -26.41 15.85
C LYS A 158 7.02 -27.73 15.70
N LYS A 159 5.90 -27.73 14.96
CA LYS A 159 5.12 -28.95 14.69
C LYS A 159 5.92 -30.01 13.94
N VAL A 160 6.76 -29.62 12.99
CA VAL A 160 7.62 -30.57 12.26
C VAL A 160 8.73 -31.10 13.16
N ARG A 161 9.33 -30.23 14.00
CA ARG A 161 10.34 -30.59 14.98
C ARG A 161 9.82 -31.65 15.95
N GLU A 162 8.65 -31.41 16.54
CA GLU A 162 7.95 -32.34 17.43
C GLU A 162 7.62 -33.66 16.73
N ARG A 163 7.03 -33.60 15.53
CA ARG A 163 6.64 -34.81 14.78
C ARG A 163 7.83 -35.69 14.39
N LYS A 164 8.95 -35.08 14.01
CA LYS A 164 10.15 -35.80 13.55
C LYS A 164 11.13 -36.12 14.67
N ASN A 165 10.86 -35.66 15.90
CA ASN A 165 11.73 -35.78 17.06
C ASN A 165 13.19 -35.36 16.75
N ILE A 166 13.36 -34.20 16.13
CA ILE A 166 14.67 -33.64 15.79
C ILE A 166 15.02 -32.47 16.70
N GLU A 167 16.30 -32.33 17.03
CA GLU A 167 16.76 -31.22 17.85
C GLU A 167 16.74 -29.89 17.08
N GLU A 168 17.16 -29.93 15.82
CA GLU A 168 17.25 -28.77 14.95
C GLU A 168 15.90 -28.16 14.63
N PHE A 169 15.88 -26.84 14.40
CA PHE A 169 14.68 -26.11 13.97
C PHE A 169 14.50 -26.21 12.44
N PRO A 170 13.46 -26.89 11.94
CA PRO A 170 13.12 -26.85 10.52
C PRO A 170 12.94 -25.42 10.02
N TYR A 171 13.19 -25.20 8.73
CA TYR A 171 12.99 -23.88 8.10
C TYR A 171 13.79 -22.72 8.73
N ARG A 172 14.77 -22.98 9.62
CA ARG A 172 15.59 -21.93 10.25
C ARG A 172 16.19 -20.97 9.24
N LYS A 173 16.76 -21.50 8.15
CA LYS A 173 17.30 -20.70 7.04
C LYS A 173 16.26 -19.74 6.45
N MET A 174 15.04 -20.21 6.23
CA MET A 174 13.94 -19.40 5.69
C MET A 174 13.43 -18.37 6.70
N ILE A 175 13.34 -18.73 7.98
CA ILE A 175 12.94 -17.81 9.05
C ILE A 175 13.94 -16.65 9.13
N TYR A 176 15.23 -16.99 9.16
CA TYR A 176 16.31 -16.03 9.29
C TYR A 176 16.37 -15.15 8.05
N SER A 177 16.31 -15.74 6.86
CA SER A 177 16.44 -14.95 5.64
C SER A 177 15.27 -13.98 5.41
N LEU A 178 14.04 -14.38 5.74
CA LEU A 178 12.84 -13.58 5.44
C LEU A 178 12.43 -12.62 6.55
N TYR A 179 12.71 -12.96 7.81
CA TYR A 179 12.13 -12.26 8.96
C TYR A 179 13.17 -11.69 9.91
N THR A 180 14.47 -11.88 9.68
CA THR A 180 15.54 -11.25 10.47
C THR A 180 16.43 -10.38 9.59
N ASP A 181 17.27 -9.58 10.24
CA ASP A 181 18.23 -8.66 9.62
C ASP A 181 19.36 -9.39 8.85
N LEU A 182 19.43 -10.72 8.94
CA LEU A 182 20.32 -11.53 8.09
C LEU A 182 19.98 -11.41 6.60
N GLY A 183 18.71 -11.20 6.28
CA GLY A 183 18.30 -10.95 4.91
C GLY A 183 18.45 -12.14 3.95
N ILE A 184 18.15 -11.88 2.68
CA ILE A 184 18.44 -12.79 1.57
C ILE A 184 19.57 -12.15 0.77
N ASN A 185 20.73 -12.80 0.65
CA ASN A 185 21.83 -12.38 -0.21
C ASN A 185 21.56 -12.67 -1.71
N ARG A 186 20.32 -12.51 -2.19
CA ARG A 186 19.95 -12.81 -3.59
C ARG A 186 19.05 -11.72 -4.15
N GLY A 187 19.59 -10.98 -5.12
CA GLY A 187 18.89 -9.96 -5.91
C GLY A 187 18.70 -8.61 -5.19
N ASP A 188 18.14 -7.65 -5.93
CA ASP A 188 18.08 -6.24 -5.52
C ASP A 188 17.04 -5.94 -4.43
N PHE A 189 16.05 -6.82 -4.28
CA PHE A 189 14.83 -6.49 -3.54
C PHE A 189 14.82 -6.93 -2.07
N GLY A 190 15.78 -7.75 -1.62
CA GLY A 190 15.94 -8.14 -0.22
C GLY A 190 14.67 -8.75 0.42
N ASN A 191 14.55 -8.67 1.75
CA ASN A 191 13.35 -9.09 2.49
C ASN A 191 12.47 -7.88 2.89
N PHE A 192 11.40 -8.11 3.67
CA PHE A 192 10.51 -7.03 4.10
C PHE A 192 11.21 -5.97 4.96
N ILE A 193 12.23 -6.35 5.73
CA ILE A 193 13.02 -5.41 6.53
C ILE A 193 13.85 -4.52 5.61
N ALA A 194 14.49 -5.11 4.59
CA ALA A 194 15.21 -4.34 3.58
C ALA A 194 14.28 -3.39 2.80
N TYR A 195 13.05 -3.80 2.50
CA TYR A 195 12.03 -2.90 1.94
C TYR A 195 11.70 -1.74 2.90
N ALA A 196 11.47 -2.02 4.18
CA ALA A 196 11.16 -1.00 5.18
C ALA A 196 12.33 -0.02 5.36
N GLN A 197 13.57 -0.50 5.33
CA GLN A 197 14.78 0.32 5.41
C GLN A 197 14.90 1.22 4.17
N ARG A 198 14.81 0.65 2.95
CA ARG A 198 14.85 1.47 1.73
C ARG A 198 13.76 2.53 1.70
N ALA A 199 12.56 2.17 2.15
CA ALA A 199 11.47 3.13 2.26
C ALA A 199 11.79 4.23 3.28
N GLN A 200 12.32 3.88 4.45
CA GLN A 200 12.81 4.84 5.45
C GLN A 200 13.80 5.82 4.83
N ASP A 201 14.88 5.30 4.24
CA ASP A 201 15.95 6.11 3.65
C ASP A 201 15.42 7.02 2.53
N THR A 202 14.53 6.51 1.68
CA THR A 202 13.93 7.28 0.58
C THR A 202 13.08 8.44 1.10
N PHE A 203 12.26 8.20 2.12
CA PHE A 203 11.43 9.25 2.71
C PHE A 203 12.26 10.25 3.53
N ASP A 204 13.30 9.79 4.22
CA ASP A 204 14.22 10.69 4.95
C ASP A 204 14.96 11.61 3.98
N GLN A 205 15.31 11.12 2.79
CA GLN A 205 15.94 11.92 1.73
C GLN A 205 14.95 12.89 1.05
N LEU A 206 13.77 12.40 0.62
CA LEU A 206 12.84 13.19 -0.20
C LEU A 206 11.91 14.09 0.62
N SER A 207 11.64 13.73 1.87
CA SER A 207 10.71 14.41 2.78
C SER A 207 11.35 14.55 4.17
N PRO A 208 12.45 15.30 4.32
CA PRO A 208 13.19 15.40 5.59
C PRO A 208 12.39 16.08 6.72
N ASN A 209 11.30 16.77 6.38
CA ASN A 209 10.42 17.45 7.34
C ASN A 209 9.32 16.55 7.90
N THR A 210 9.19 15.29 7.45
CA THR A 210 8.22 14.33 7.98
C THR A 210 8.86 13.38 8.99
N GLU A 211 8.13 13.01 10.03
CA GLU A 211 8.54 11.94 10.94
C GLU A 211 8.28 10.58 10.26
N ASN A 212 9.32 9.99 9.70
CA ASN A 212 9.24 8.77 8.93
C ASN A 212 9.45 7.54 9.84
N LEU A 213 8.46 6.65 9.89
CA LEU A 213 8.33 5.62 10.93
C LEU A 213 8.37 4.18 10.42
N MET A 214 8.82 3.95 9.17
CA MET A 214 8.87 2.63 8.54
C MET A 214 9.65 1.64 9.41
N MET A 215 10.88 1.97 9.82
CA MET A 215 11.70 1.08 10.66
C MET A 215 11.19 1.03 12.11
N GLN A 216 10.65 2.13 12.61
CA GLN A 216 10.06 2.21 13.95
C GLN A 216 8.89 1.22 14.12
N GLN A 217 8.06 1.01 13.09
CA GLN A 217 6.95 0.04 13.12
C GLN A 217 7.41 -1.42 13.31
N ILE A 218 8.66 -1.73 12.94
CA ILE A 218 9.25 -3.06 13.06
C ILE A 218 10.45 -3.10 14.02
N LYS A 219 10.62 -2.10 14.90
CA LYS A 219 11.73 -2.05 15.85
C LYS A 219 11.79 -3.27 16.79
N ASN A 220 10.63 -3.78 17.18
CA ASN A 220 10.50 -4.92 18.09
C ASN A 220 10.59 -6.28 17.36
N ARG A 221 10.94 -6.32 16.06
CA ARG A 221 10.93 -7.53 15.23
C ARG A 221 11.74 -8.67 15.85
N LYS A 222 12.98 -8.41 16.25
CA LYS A 222 13.86 -9.42 16.85
C LYS A 222 13.25 -9.97 18.15
N LYS A 223 12.89 -9.10 19.09
CA LYS A 223 12.24 -9.48 20.36
C LYS A 223 11.00 -10.35 20.16
N ASN A 224 10.15 -9.95 19.21
CA ASN A 224 8.91 -10.67 18.88
C ASN A 224 9.19 -12.07 18.30
N LEU A 225 10.19 -12.18 17.43
CA LEU A 225 10.59 -13.45 16.81
C LEU A 225 11.27 -14.38 17.81
N GLU A 226 12.20 -13.87 18.62
CA GLU A 226 12.87 -14.64 19.69
C GLU A 226 11.86 -15.18 20.69
N LYS A 227 10.90 -14.34 21.14
CA LYS A 227 9.80 -14.77 22.01
C LYS A 227 8.99 -15.92 21.38
N ARG A 228 8.72 -15.86 20.07
CA ARG A 228 7.95 -16.92 19.40
C ARG A 228 8.78 -18.17 19.14
N LEU A 229 10.06 -18.02 18.80
CA LEU A 229 10.99 -19.13 18.56
C LEU A 229 11.33 -19.87 19.85
N GLY A 230 11.47 -19.16 20.97
CA GLY A 230 11.98 -19.70 22.23
C GLY A 230 13.52 -19.78 22.29
N ILE A 231 14.22 -19.14 21.34
CA ILE A 231 15.69 -19.08 21.28
C ILE A 231 16.13 -17.66 20.92
N LYS A 232 17.34 -17.28 21.34
CA LYS A 232 17.97 -16.03 20.95
C LYS A 232 18.50 -16.12 19.51
N ILE A 233 18.40 -15.01 18.78
CA ILE A 233 18.99 -14.85 17.45
C ILE A 233 20.24 -13.99 17.62
N HIS A 234 21.41 -14.58 17.37
CA HIS A 234 22.70 -13.91 17.50
C HIS A 234 23.01 -13.05 16.26
N THR A 235 22.16 -12.09 15.96
CA THR A 235 22.34 -11.11 14.89
C THR A 235 22.18 -9.71 15.43
N GLN A 236 23.04 -8.78 15.00
CA GLN A 236 22.86 -7.36 15.30
C GLN A 236 21.64 -6.83 14.53
N VAL A 237 20.93 -5.87 15.12
CA VAL A 237 19.72 -5.21 14.59
C VAL A 237 20.06 -3.76 14.33
#